data_AF-A0A1D3JP04-F1
#
_entry.id   AF-A0A1D3JP04-F1
#
_cell.length_a   1.000
_cell.length_b   1.000
_cell.length_c   1.000
_cell.angle_alpha   90.00
_cell.angle_beta   90.00
_cell.angle_gamma   90.00
#
_symmetry.space_group_name_H-M   'P 1'
#
loop_
_entity.id
_entity.type
_entity.pdbx_description
1 polymer ?
#
loop_
_entity_poly.entity_id
_entity_poly.type
_entity_poly.pdbx_seq_one_letter_code
_entity_poly.pdbx_strand_id
1 'polypeptide(L)'
;MTLNVCKAFEGIEEFLPDNFSFENNHTSTKIYNAYCPISKETGKGKCGTIGQIVSAVTTLLLKNLFTGDDYIESDNKNNEYITYIMLWLSDKMKLIKTGNYGSVSDFDTTFIKYDEYYNEHIDQI
;
A
#
# COMPACT_ATOMS: atom_id res chain seq x y z
N MET A 1 12.05 0.41 14.61
CA MET A 1 11.81 1.21 13.39
C MET A 1 13.00 2.14 13.15
N THR A 2 13.74 1.95 12.06
CA THR A 2 14.92 2.76 11.71
C THR A 2 14.51 4.04 10.97
N LEU A 3 15.45 4.99 10.79
CA LEU A 3 15.18 6.28 10.14
C LEU A 3 14.62 6.12 8.72
N ASN A 4 15.11 5.14 7.95
CA ASN A 4 14.65 4.90 6.58
C ASN A 4 13.22 4.37 6.57
N VAL A 5 12.88 3.48 7.50
CA VAL A 5 11.51 2.97 7.66
C VAL A 5 10.56 4.12 8.00
N CYS A 6 10.92 4.96 8.97
CA CYS A 6 10.11 6.13 9.33
C CYS A 6 9.84 7.04 8.12
N LYS A 7 10.87 7.34 7.31
CA LYS A 7 10.72 8.18 6.10
C LYS A 7 9.81 7.55 5.07
N ALA A 8 9.88 6.24 4.88
CA ALA A 8 9.00 5.53 3.95
C ALA A 8 7.53 5.65 4.40
N PHE A 9 7.26 5.48 5.70
CA PHE A 9 5.92 5.69 6.28
C PHE A 9 5.47 7.15 6.17
N GLU A 10 6.32 8.12 6.49
CA GLU A 10 6.01 9.54 6.34
C GLU A 10 5.64 9.91 4.89
N GLY A 11 6.41 9.39 3.92
CA GLY A 11 6.14 9.64 2.50
C GLY A 11 4.81 9.06 2.01
N ILE A 12 4.37 7.91 2.52
CA ILE A 12 3.07 7.36 2.13
C ILE A 12 1.87 8.02 2.82
N GLU A 13 2.08 8.63 3.99
CA GLU A 13 1.04 9.38 4.71
C GLU A 13 0.58 10.62 3.92
N GLU A 14 1.43 11.18 3.06
CA GLU A 14 1.03 12.25 2.14
C GLU A 14 -0.07 11.79 1.15
N PHE A 15 -0.07 10.49 0.81
CA PHE A 15 -1.02 9.92 -0.13
C PHE A 15 -2.30 9.42 0.53
N LEU A 16 -2.19 8.90 1.76
CA LEU A 16 -3.27 8.25 2.52
C LEU A 16 -3.29 8.69 4.01
N PRO A 17 -3.54 9.99 4.29
CA PRO A 17 -3.66 10.49 5.66
C PRO A 17 -4.89 9.92 6.39
N ASP A 18 -4.93 10.00 7.71
CA ASP A 18 -6.04 9.45 8.53
C ASP A 18 -7.41 10.08 8.21
N ASN A 19 -7.43 11.32 7.74
CA ASN A 19 -8.66 12.00 7.32
C ASN A 19 -8.97 11.82 5.83
N PHE A 20 -8.32 10.86 5.15
CA PHE A 20 -8.52 10.64 3.73
C PHE A 20 -9.98 10.31 3.41
N SER A 21 -10.54 11.07 2.46
CA SER A 21 -11.81 10.76 1.82
C SER A 21 -11.60 10.47 0.35
N PHE A 22 -12.20 9.38 -0.15
CA PHE A 22 -12.15 9.04 -1.56
C PHE A 22 -12.71 10.16 -2.44
N GLU A 23 -13.71 10.90 -1.98
CA GLU A 23 -14.32 11.98 -2.79
C GLU A 23 -13.48 13.25 -2.82
N ASN A 24 -12.84 13.59 -1.69
CA ASN A 24 -12.17 14.89 -1.52
C ASN A 24 -10.66 14.85 -1.80
N ASN A 25 -10.02 13.69 -1.63
CA ASN A 25 -8.56 13.55 -1.67
C ASN A 25 -8.06 12.72 -2.87
N HIS A 26 -8.98 12.24 -3.71
CA HIS A 26 -8.64 11.43 -4.87
C HIS A 26 -8.21 12.32 -6.04
N THR A 27 -6.89 12.38 -6.26
CA THR A 27 -6.28 13.05 -7.41
C THR A 27 -5.68 11.97 -8.31
N SER A 28 -6.09 11.92 -9.58
CA SER A 28 -5.69 10.88 -10.55
C SER A 28 -4.23 10.96 -11.02
N THR A 29 -3.42 11.84 -10.44
CA THR A 29 -2.00 12.03 -10.76
C THR A 29 -1.05 11.51 -9.68
N LYS A 30 -1.56 10.81 -8.66
CA LYS A 30 -0.74 10.30 -7.54
C LYS A 30 0.13 9.11 -7.98
N ILE A 31 1.32 8.99 -7.38
CA ILE A 31 2.33 7.97 -7.70
C ILE A 31 1.78 6.55 -7.53
N TYR A 32 0.92 6.31 -6.52
CA TYR A 32 0.35 4.99 -6.29
C TYR A 32 -0.56 4.50 -7.43
N ASN A 33 -0.97 5.36 -8.38
CA ASN A 33 -1.83 4.95 -9.49
C ASN A 33 -1.18 3.89 -10.39
N ALA A 34 0.14 3.78 -10.40
CA ALA A 34 0.86 2.70 -11.08
C ALA A 34 0.50 1.31 -10.52
N TYR A 35 0.04 1.23 -9.27
CA TYR A 35 -0.37 -0.01 -8.57
C TYR A 35 -1.89 -0.11 -8.42
N CYS A 36 -2.65 0.75 -9.11
CA CYS A 36 -4.10 0.62 -9.19
C CYS A 36 -4.51 -0.27 -10.37
N PRO A 37 -5.70 -0.90 -10.34
CA PRO A 37 -6.23 -1.64 -11.48
C PRO A 37 -6.30 -0.79 -12.76
N ILE A 38 -6.01 -1.41 -13.90
CA ILE A 38 -6.05 -0.73 -15.20
C ILE A 38 -7.49 -0.37 -15.57
N SER A 39 -7.73 0.93 -15.77
CA SER A 39 -8.99 1.45 -16.29
C SER A 39 -9.18 1.03 -17.75
N LYS A 40 -10.31 0.38 -18.05
CA LYS A 40 -10.69 0.02 -19.43
C LYS A 40 -10.90 1.23 -20.34
N GLU A 41 -11.25 2.39 -19.77
CA GLU A 41 -11.53 3.62 -20.52
C GLU A 41 -10.26 4.34 -20.96
N THR A 42 -9.23 4.33 -20.11
CA THR A 42 -8.02 5.16 -20.31
C THR A 42 -6.76 4.33 -20.56
N GLY A 43 -6.80 3.02 -20.31
CA GLY A 43 -5.63 2.14 -20.37
C GLY A 43 -4.59 2.42 -19.28
N LYS A 44 -4.92 3.24 -18.29
CA LYS A 44 -4.02 3.63 -17.19
C LYS A 44 -4.53 3.11 -15.85
N GLY A 45 -3.61 2.86 -14.91
CA GLY A 45 -3.96 2.49 -13.55
C GLY A 45 -4.81 3.58 -12.88
N LYS A 46 -5.97 3.18 -12.36
CA LYS A 46 -6.92 4.08 -11.70
C LYS A 46 -7.69 3.35 -10.61
N CYS A 47 -7.53 3.81 -9.38
CA CYS A 47 -8.31 3.29 -8.26
C CYS A 47 -9.73 3.86 -8.29
N GLY A 48 -10.72 2.99 -8.18
CA GLY A 48 -12.16 3.32 -8.13
C GLY A 48 -12.77 3.21 -6.73
N THR A 49 -12.05 2.67 -5.75
CA THR A 49 -12.50 2.53 -4.37
C THR A 49 -11.40 2.83 -3.37
N ILE A 50 -11.77 3.15 -2.12
CA ILE A 50 -10.80 3.36 -1.05
C ILE A 50 -9.98 2.10 -0.75
N GLY A 51 -10.56 0.90 -0.86
CA GLY A 51 -9.83 -0.36 -0.71
C GLY A 51 -8.73 -0.54 -1.75
N GLN A 52 -9.01 -0.17 -3.01
CA GLN A 52 -7.99 -0.18 -4.07
C GLN A 52 -6.88 0.83 -3.79
N ILE A 53 -7.20 2.01 -3.26
CA ILE A 53 -6.18 3.00 -2.86
C ILE A 53 -5.31 2.48 -1.71
N VAL A 54 -5.94 1.96 -0.65
CA VAL A 54 -5.22 1.36 0.49
C VAL A 54 -4.26 0.27 0.00
N SER A 55 -4.71 -0.57 -0.94
CA SER A 55 -3.86 -1.59 -1.55
C SER A 55 -2.71 -0.99 -2.32
N ALA A 56 -2.97 -0.07 -3.24
CA ALA A 56 -1.96 0.55 -4.08
C ALA A 56 -0.88 1.30 -3.28
N VAL A 57 -1.28 1.96 -2.18
CA VAL A 57 -0.36 2.64 -1.26
C VAL A 57 0.45 1.62 -0.44
N THR A 58 -0.17 0.51 -0.02
CA THR A 58 0.55 -0.61 0.61
C THR A 58 1.60 -1.20 -0.33
N THR A 59 1.28 -1.41 -1.61
CA THR A 59 2.22 -1.89 -2.62
C THR A 59 3.37 -0.90 -2.82
N LEU A 60 3.08 0.40 -2.90
CA LEU A 60 4.11 1.44 -2.97
C LEU A 60 5.02 1.43 -1.73
N LEU A 61 4.47 1.22 -0.53
CA LEU A 61 5.23 1.09 0.70
C LEU A 61 6.16 -0.13 0.68
N LEU A 62 5.64 -1.29 0.27
CA LEU A 62 6.43 -2.51 0.08
C LEU A 62 7.58 -2.26 -0.90
N LYS A 63 7.31 -1.64 -2.05
CA LYS A 63 8.36 -1.25 -2.99
C LYS A 63 9.43 -0.38 -2.33
N ASN A 64 9.04 0.70 -1.67
CA ASN A 64 9.99 1.64 -1.06
C ASN A 64 10.85 0.96 0.01
N LEU A 65 10.28 0.01 0.76
CA LEU A 65 10.96 -0.67 1.86
C LEU A 65 11.81 -1.86 1.45
N PHE A 66 11.47 -2.58 0.37
CA PHE A 66 12.16 -3.83 -0.01
C PHE A 66 12.98 -3.71 -1.30
N THR A 67 12.69 -2.71 -2.14
CA THR A 67 13.33 -2.54 -3.45
C THR A 67 13.81 -1.12 -3.72
N GLY A 68 13.61 -0.21 -2.77
CA GLY A 68 14.08 1.17 -2.87
C GLY A 68 15.59 1.29 -2.70
N ASP A 69 16.17 2.37 -3.23
CA ASP A 69 17.61 2.66 -3.13
C ASP A 69 18.11 2.75 -1.67
N ASP A 70 17.20 3.03 -0.74
CA ASP A 70 17.45 3.13 0.71
C ASP A 70 17.21 1.80 1.47
N TYR A 71 17.02 0.68 0.76
CA TYR A 71 16.86 -0.63 1.39
C TYR A 71 18.15 -1.04 2.12
N ILE A 72 18.02 -1.31 3.42
CA ILE A 72 19.10 -1.83 4.25
C ILE A 72 18.62 -3.16 4.80
N GLU A 73 19.12 -4.27 4.26
CA GLU A 73 18.78 -5.64 4.68
C GLU A 73 18.97 -5.83 6.20
N SER A 74 20.03 -5.23 6.77
CA SER A 74 20.32 -5.34 8.20
C SER A 74 19.30 -4.67 9.12
N ASP A 75 18.46 -3.79 8.59
CA ASP A 75 17.40 -3.08 9.31
C ASP A 75 16.08 -3.89 9.32
N ASN A 76 15.93 -4.88 8.42
CA ASN A 76 14.78 -5.80 8.39
C ASN A 76 15.10 -7.15 9.06
N LYS A 77 15.80 -7.13 10.20
CA LYS A 77 16.03 -8.37 10.97
C LYS A 77 14.69 -8.91 11.46
N ASN A 78 14.50 -10.23 11.36
CA ASN A 78 13.28 -10.92 11.81
C ASN A 78 11.97 -10.44 11.16
N ASN A 79 12.00 -9.93 9.93
CA ASN A 79 10.81 -9.47 9.18
C ASN A 79 10.04 -8.34 9.90
N GLU A 80 10.75 -7.46 10.60
CA GLU A 80 10.18 -6.30 11.29
C GLU A 80 9.41 -5.37 10.33
N TYR A 81 9.85 -5.24 9.07
CA TYR A 81 9.18 -4.36 8.10
C TYR A 81 7.76 -4.82 7.82
N ILE A 82 7.56 -6.11 7.58
CA ILE A 82 6.23 -6.70 7.39
C ILE A 82 5.35 -6.46 8.60
N THR A 83 5.91 -6.60 9.81
CA THR A 83 5.17 -6.34 11.05
C THR A 83 4.68 -4.88 11.11
N TYR A 84 5.53 -3.91 10.75
CA TYR A 84 5.15 -2.50 10.73
C TYR A 84 4.12 -2.19 9.64
N ILE A 85 4.28 -2.76 8.44
CA ILE A 85 3.34 -2.61 7.32
C ILE A 85 1.97 -3.16 7.73
N MET A 86 1.92 -4.34 8.35
CA MET A 86 0.67 -4.95 8.82
C MET A 86 -0.02 -4.10 9.90
N LEU A 87 0.74 -3.52 10.84
CA LEU A 87 0.20 -2.62 11.86
C LEU A 87 -0.39 -1.36 11.24
N TRP A 88 0.34 -0.72 10.33
CA TRP A 88 -0.12 0.47 9.61
C TRP A 88 -1.35 0.16 8.74
N LEU A 89 -1.33 -0.94 8.00
CA LEU A 89 -2.44 -1.39 7.16
C LEU A 89 -3.69 -1.65 8.00
N SER A 90 -3.53 -2.32 9.14
CA SER A 90 -4.64 -2.57 10.08
C SER A 90 -5.32 -1.27 10.53
N ASP A 91 -4.54 -0.22 10.73
CA ASP A 91 -5.07 1.10 11.08
C ASP A 91 -5.78 1.75 9.90
N LYS A 92 -5.17 1.77 8.71
CA LYS A 92 -5.76 2.36 7.49
C LYS A 92 -6.99 1.64 6.98
N MET A 93 -7.12 0.34 7.24
CA MET A 93 -8.34 -0.41 6.91
C MET A 93 -9.58 0.15 7.61
N LYS A 94 -9.44 0.88 8.74
CA LYS A 94 -10.55 1.59 9.40
C LYS A 94 -11.18 2.68 8.52
N LEU A 95 -10.47 3.17 7.51
CA LEU A 95 -10.98 4.14 6.54
C LEU A 95 -11.99 3.49 5.58
N ILE A 96 -11.94 2.17 5.41
CA ILE A 96 -12.80 1.42 4.50
C ILE A 96 -14.19 1.24 5.13
N LYS A 97 -15.09 2.18 4.85
CA LYS A 97 -16.46 2.18 5.40
C LYS A 97 -17.43 1.28 4.63
N THR A 98 -17.03 0.78 3.46
CA THR A 98 -17.90 0.04 2.53
C THR A 98 -17.20 -1.24 2.08
N GLY A 99 -17.91 -2.38 2.14
CA GLY A 99 -17.36 -3.72 1.89
C GLY A 99 -17.11 -4.48 3.20
N ASN A 100 -17.22 -5.82 3.16
CA ASN A 100 -16.95 -6.69 4.31
C ASN A 100 -15.51 -7.19 4.25
N TYR A 101 -14.57 -6.39 4.73
CA TYR A 101 -13.16 -6.78 4.91
C TYR A 101 -12.90 -6.92 6.41
N GLY A 102 -13.44 -7.99 7.00
CA GLY A 102 -13.49 -8.18 8.46
C GLY A 102 -12.13 -8.41 9.11
N SER A 103 -11.11 -8.76 8.32
CA SER A 103 -9.74 -8.98 8.77
C SER A 103 -8.69 -8.53 7.74
N VAL A 104 -7.47 -8.26 8.21
CA VAL A 104 -6.29 -7.99 7.35
C VAL A 104 -6.04 -9.15 6.38
N SER A 105 -6.31 -10.39 6.80
CA SER A 105 -6.24 -11.59 5.96
C SER A 105 -7.18 -11.52 4.76
N ASP A 106 -8.41 -11.05 4.98
CA ASP A 106 -9.40 -10.92 3.90
C ASP A 106 -8.98 -9.80 2.93
N PHE A 107 -8.41 -8.72 3.45
CA PHE A 107 -7.89 -7.62 2.65
C PHE A 107 -6.70 -8.06 1.80
N ASP A 108 -5.73 -8.74 2.41
CA ASP A 108 -4.54 -9.28 1.74
C ASP A 108 -4.91 -10.21 0.59
N THR A 109 -5.81 -11.16 0.85
CA THR A 109 -6.32 -12.08 -0.17
C THR A 109 -7.07 -11.36 -1.29
N THR A 110 -7.81 -10.29 -0.98
CA THR A 110 -8.65 -9.59 -1.96
C THR A 110 -7.85 -8.65 -2.84
N PHE A 111 -6.86 -7.95 -2.27
CA PHE A 111 -6.26 -6.79 -2.93
C PHE A 111 -4.75 -6.92 -3.17
N ILE A 112 -4.04 -7.71 -2.36
CA ILE A 112 -2.57 -7.76 -2.41
C ILE A 112 -2.09 -9.02 -3.12
N LYS A 113 -2.64 -10.18 -2.76
CA LYS A 113 -2.16 -11.48 -3.26
C LYS A 113 -2.27 -11.66 -4.79
N TYR A 114 -3.20 -10.96 -5.43
CA TYR A 114 -3.39 -11.00 -6.88
C TYR A 114 -2.80 -9.78 -7.60
N ASP A 115 -2.11 -8.89 -6.87
CA ASP A 115 -1.40 -7.76 -7.46
C ASP A 115 -0.17 -8.27 -8.22
N GLU A 116 0.03 -7.77 -9.44
CA GLU A 116 1.11 -8.21 -10.33
C GLU A 116 2.48 -7.93 -9.71
N TYR A 117 2.63 -6.75 -9.11
CA TYR A 117 3.87 -6.36 -8.42
C TYR A 117 4.19 -7.28 -7.25
N TYR A 118 3.20 -7.61 -6.40
CA TYR A 118 3.39 -8.51 -5.28
C TYR A 118 3.88 -9.89 -5.73
N ASN A 119 3.26 -10.45 -6.78
CA ASN A 119 3.63 -11.78 -7.28
C ASN A 119 5.04 -11.81 -7.91
N GLU A 120 5.46 -10.74 -8.58
CA GLU A 120 6.79 -10.64 -9.18
C GLU A 120 7.91 -10.48 -8.15
N HIS A 121 7.60 -9.91 -6.98
CA HIS A 121 8.60 -9.53 -5.98
C HIS A 121 8.45 -10.32 -4.67
N ILE A 122 7.63 -11.38 -4.64
CA ILE A 122 7.37 -12.18 -3.44
C ILE A 122 8.64 -12.81 -2.85
N ASP A 123 9.62 -13.16 -3.69
CA ASP A 123 10.91 -13.72 -3.22
C ASP A 123 11.81 -12.67 -2.54
N GLN A 124 11.48 -11.38 -2.69
CA GLN A 124 12.20 -10.24 -2.12
C GLN A 124 11.52 -9.67 -0.87
N ILE A 125 10.30 -10.15 -0.55
CA ILE A 125 9.42 -9.69 0.53
C ILE A 125 9.40 -10.75 1.64
#